data_AF-A0A2U2RHD9-F1
#
_entry.id   AF-A0A2U2RHD9-F1
#
_cell.length_a   1.000
_cell.length_b   1.000
_cell.length_c   1.000
_cell.angle_alpha   90.00
_cell.angle_beta   90.00
_cell.angle_gamma   90.00
#
_symmetry.space_group_name_H-M   'P 1'
#
loop_
_entity.id
_entity.type
_entity.pdbx_description
1 polymer ?
#
loop_
_entity_poly.entity_id
_entity_poly.type
_entity_poly.pdbx_seq_one_letter_code
_entity_poly.pdbx_strand_id
1 'polypeptide(L)' 'MIIAFSVQPTGEPSDPEVVRDLAEGSDAASVHDAVAAAVQVVRDSGLPNRTSSMFTSIVDLGHGSFIRPAGI' A
#
# COMPACT_ATOMS: atom_id res chain seq x y z
N MET A 1 -20.24 1.50 -0.11
CA MET A 1 -19.59 2.84 -0.17
C MET A 1 -18.27 2.70 -0.92
N ILE A 2 -17.82 3.71 -1.67
CA ILE A 2 -16.53 3.67 -2.40
C ILE A 2 -15.59 4.71 -1.81
N ILE A 3 -14.36 4.29 -1.51
CA ILE A 3 -13.27 5.16 -1.08
C ILE A 3 -12.15 5.06 -2.13
N ALA A 4 -11.60 6.20 -2.54
CA ALA A 4 -10.43 6.27 -3.40
C ALA A 4 -9.34 7.10 -2.71
N PHE A 5 -8.11 6.61 -2.74
CA PHE A 5 -6.97 7.27 -2.12
C PHE A 5 -5.70 7.15 -2.97
N SER A 6 -4.78 8.09 -2.79
CA SER A 6 -3.46 8.10 -3.41
C SER A 6 -2.39 8.17 -2.32
N VAL A 7 -1.23 7.58 -2.57
CA VAL A 7 -0.09 7.58 -1.64
C VAL A 7 1.10 8.24 -2.33
N GLN A 8 1.73 9.17 -1.63
CA GLN A 8 2.90 9.91 -2.10
C GLN A 8 4.00 9.81 -1.03
N PRO A 9 4.75 8.71 -1.01
CA PRO A 9 5.79 8.49 0.00
C PRO A 9 6.91 9.51 -0.15
N THR A 10 7.42 10.01 0.97
CA THR A 10 8.58 10.91 1.02
C THR A 10 9.46 10.55 2.21
N GLY A 11 10.76 10.82 2.10
CA GLY A 11 11.72 10.55 3.17
C GLY A 11 12.07 9.07 3.33
N GLU A 12 12.72 8.76 4.45
CA GLU A 12 13.12 7.40 4.84
C GLU A 12 11.95 6.60 5.45
N PRO A 13 11.98 5.25 5.38
CA PRO A 13 11.02 4.41 6.10
C PRO A 13 10.97 4.76 7.59
N SER A 14 9.76 4.84 8.13
CA SER A 14 9.56 5.04 9.58
C SER A 14 9.87 3.79 10.40
N ASP A 15 9.86 2.62 9.77
CA ASP A 15 10.20 1.36 10.40
C ASP A 15 11.72 1.11 10.26
N PRO A 16 12.47 1.12 11.37
CA PRO A 16 13.93 0.96 11.34
C PRO A 16 14.38 -0.43 10.90
N GLU A 17 13.50 -1.44 10.92
CA GLU A 17 13.81 -2.81 10.45
C GLU A 17 13.71 -2.93 8.92
N VAL A 18 13.10 -1.96 8.25
CA VAL A 18 13.00 -1.94 6.78
C VAL A 18 14.34 -1.47 6.20
N VAL A 19 15.27 -2.41 6.07
CA VAL A 19 16.55 -2.21 5.40
C VAL A 19 16.33 -2.24 3.88
N ARG A 20 16.55 -1.11 3.22
CA ARG A 20 16.52 -1.04 1.75
C ARG A 20 17.93 -1.25 1.19
N ASP A 21 18.17 -2.37 0.53
CA ASP A 21 19.40 -2.59 -0.24
C ASP A 21 19.27 -1.87 -1.60
N LEU A 22 19.45 -0.56 -1.58
CA LEU A 22 19.41 0.27 -2.78
C LEU A 22 20.85 0.46 -3.27
N ALA A 23 21.11 0.07 -4.51
CA ALA A 23 22.37 0.36 -5.17
C ALA A 23 22.64 1.88 -5.15
N GLU A 24 23.89 2.25 -4.89
CA GLU A 24 24.34 3.64 -4.85
C GLU A 24 23.97 4.37 -6.16
N GLY A 25 23.13 5.42 -6.08
CA GLY A 25 22.57 6.14 -7.24
C GLY A 25 21.13 5.79 -7.62
N SER A 26 20.46 4.93 -6.85
CA SER A 26 19.03 4.61 -7.00
C SER A 26 18.11 5.72 -6.44
N ASP A 27 17.98 6.85 -7.15
CA ASP A 27 17.04 7.91 -6.76
C ASP A 27 15.58 7.65 -7.17
N ALA A 28 15.33 6.70 -8.08
CA ALA A 28 13.99 6.47 -8.66
C ALA A 28 13.39 5.09 -8.36
N ALA A 29 14.17 4.14 -7.84
CA ALA A 29 13.66 2.83 -7.50
C ALA A 29 13.05 2.74 -6.08
N SER A 30 13.26 3.76 -5.23
CA SER A 30 12.90 3.65 -3.80
C SER A 30 11.41 3.90 -3.49
N VAL A 31 10.67 4.62 -4.32
CA VAL A 31 9.25 4.96 -4.03
C VAL A 31 8.27 3.85 -4.41
N HIS A 32 8.59 3.05 -5.43
CA HIS A 32 7.66 2.03 -5.91
C HIS A 32 7.51 0.88 -4.92
N ASP A 33 8.52 0.57 -4.13
CA ASP A 33 8.43 -0.43 -3.05
C ASP A 33 7.47 0.04 -1.95
N ALA A 34 7.53 1.31 -1.56
CA ALA A 34 6.59 1.89 -0.59
C ALA A 34 5.15 1.87 -1.12
N VAL A 35 4.95 2.22 -2.40
CA VAL A 35 3.64 2.12 -3.04
C VAL A 35 3.16 0.67 -3.12
N ALA A 36 4.05 -0.27 -3.46
CA ALA A 36 3.73 -1.70 -3.54
C ALA A 36 3.31 -2.26 -2.18
N ALA A 37 4.01 -1.89 -1.09
CA ALA A 37 3.65 -2.27 0.27
C ALA A 37 2.26 -1.73 0.65
N ALA A 38 1.95 -0.47 0.34
CA ALA A 38 0.63 0.09 0.59
C ALA A 38 -0.48 -0.62 -0.20
N VAL A 39 -0.23 -0.96 -1.46
CA VAL A 39 -1.16 -1.75 -2.29
C VAL A 39 -1.33 -3.17 -1.74
N GLN A 40 -0.28 -3.76 -1.18
CA GLN A 40 -0.34 -5.09 -0.57
C GLN A 40 -1.31 -5.11 0.62
N VAL A 41 -1.24 -4.11 1.51
CA VAL A 41 -2.20 -3.96 2.62
C VAL A 41 -3.65 -3.92 2.13
N VAL A 42 -3.93 -3.23 1.02
CA VAL A 42 -5.27 -3.19 0.43
C VAL A 42 -5.70 -4.58 -0.07
N ARG A 43 -4.80 -5.31 -0.73
CA ARG A 43 -5.10 -6.65 -1.23
C ARG A 43 -5.38 -7.62 -0.09
N ASP A 44 -4.59 -7.53 0.99
CA ASP A 44 -4.70 -8.40 2.17
C ASP A 44 -5.96 -8.12 2.99
N SER A 45 -6.62 -6.98 2.79
CA SER A 45 -7.90 -6.66 3.44
C SER A 45 -9.08 -7.56 3.01
N GLY A 46 -8.95 -8.25 1.86
CA GLY A 46 -10.03 -9.05 1.27
C GLY A 46 -11.19 -8.24 0.69
N LEU A 47 -11.14 -6.90 0.74
CA LEU A 47 -12.17 -6.04 0.18
C LEU A 47 -12.03 -5.92 -1.35
N PRO A 48 -13.14 -5.79 -2.10
CA PRO A 48 -13.07 -5.49 -3.53
C PRO A 48 -12.30 -4.19 -3.77
N ASN A 49 -11.25 -4.26 -4.58
CA ASN A 49 -10.36 -3.15 -4.81
C ASN A 49 -9.91 -3.05 -6.28
N ARG A 50 -9.44 -1.87 -6.68
CA ARG A 50 -8.83 -1.60 -7.97
C ARG A 50 -7.74 -0.56 -7.84
N THR A 51 -6.54 -0.87 -8.34
CA THR A 51 -5.42 0.09 -8.44
C THR A 51 -5.32 0.62 -9.87
N SER A 52 -5.16 1.93 -9.99
CA SER A 52 -4.86 2.64 -11.23
C SER A 52 -3.50 3.35 -11.13
N SER A 53 -3.08 4.05 -12.18
CA SER A 53 -1.87 4.86 -12.15
C SER A 53 -1.93 6.07 -11.20
N MET A 54 -3.13 6.54 -10.83
CA MET A 54 -3.30 7.74 -10.00
C MET A 54 -3.73 7.44 -8.56
N PHE A 55 -4.56 6.41 -8.36
CA PHE A 55 -5.17 6.08 -7.08
C PHE A 55 -5.52 4.60 -6.96
N THR A 56 -5.77 4.16 -5.72
CA THR A 56 -6.39 2.87 -5.38
C THR A 56 -7.79 3.11 -4.83
N SER A 57 -8.77 2.36 -5.32
CA SER A 57 -10.15 2.39 -4.81
C SER A 57 -10.49 1.10 -4.07
N ILE A 58 -11.22 1.23 -2.97
CA ILE A 58 -11.76 0.13 -2.16
C ILE A 58 -13.27 0.30 -2.06
N VAL A 59 -14.00 -0.81 -2.18
CA VAL A 59 -15.45 -0.84 -1.97
C VAL A 59 -15.73 -1.43 -0.60
N ASP A 60 -16.32 -0.60 0.27
CA ASP A 60 -16.91 -1.06 1.53
C ASP A 60 -18.32 -1.62 1.27
N LEU A 61 -18.51 -2.89 1.61
CA LEU A 61 -19.77 -3.61 1.49
C LEU A 61 -20.66 -3.46 2.74
N GLY A 62 -20.18 -2.78 3.79
CA GLY A 62 -20.88 -2.56 5.04
C GLY A 62 -20.41 -3.47 6.18
N HIS A 63 -21.09 -3.34 7.33
CA HIS A 63 -20.74 -3.96 8.62
C HIS A 63 -20.44 -5.47 8.49
N GLY A 64 -19.19 -5.87 8.80
CA GLY A 64 -18.75 -7.27 8.82
C GLY A 64 -17.94 -7.74 7.61
N SER A 65 -17.70 -6.90 6.59
CA SER A 65 -16.97 -7.28 5.36
C SER A 65 -15.44 -7.26 5.49
N PHE A 66 -14.88 -6.84 6.62
CA PHE A 66 -13.43 -6.87 6.84
C PHE A 66 -12.98 -8.30 7.15
N ILE A 67 -12.41 -8.99 6.16
CA ILE A 67 -11.74 -10.27 6.38
C ILE A 67 -10.43 -9.93 7.09
N ARG A 68 -10.28 -10.36 8.34
CA ARG A 68 -9.09 -10.07 9.14
C ARG A 68 -7.84 -10.59 8.39
N PRO A 69 -6.83 -9.74 8.10
CA PRO A 69 -5.56 -10.21 7.56
C PRO A 69 -4.93 -11.16 8.56
N ALA A 70 -4.50 -12.33 8.10
CA ALA A 70 -3.82 -13.31 8.92
C ALA A 70 -2.40 -12.80 9.24
N GLY A 71 -2.19 -12.27 10.45
CA GLY A 71 -0.84 -12.07 10.99
C GLY A 71 -0.26 -10.65 11.00
N ILE A 72 -1.09 -9.60 11.05
CA ILE A 72 -0.67 -8.30 11.61
C ILE A 72 -1.16 -8.13 13.05
#